data_AF-A0AAD1H091-F1
#
_entry.id   AF-A0AAD1H091-F1
#
_cell.length_a   1.000
_cell.length_b   1.000
_cell.length_c   1.000
_cell.angle_alpha   90.00
_cell.angle_beta   90.00
_cell.angle_gamma   90.00
#
_symmetry.space_group_name_H-M   'P 1'
#
loop_
_entity.id
_entity.type
_entity.pdbx_description
1 polymer ?
#
loop_
_entity_poly.entity_id
_entity_poly.type
_entity_poly.pdbx_seq_one_letter_code
_entity_poly.pdbx_strand_id
1 'polypeptide(L)' 'MSTEYSRCVPDAWTLDASDGELLVRTGVTGRAAKMGHRLTIAMKRWTATVQWAGDEPVNAQLVSRARNSFH' A
#
# COMPACT_ATOMS: atom_id res chain seq x y z
N MET A 1 -41.35 11.53 -10.42
CA MET A 1 -40.02 12.08 -10.77
C MET A 1 -39.08 11.70 -9.66
N SER A 2 -38.48 10.52 -9.77
CA SER A 2 -37.57 9.97 -8.77
C SER A 2 -36.16 10.32 -9.24
N THR A 3 -35.54 11.33 -8.65
CA THR A 3 -34.15 11.65 -8.96
C THR A 3 -33.28 10.53 -8.40
N GLU A 4 -32.87 9.62 -9.28
CA GLU A 4 -31.76 8.69 -9.04
C GLU A 4 -30.52 9.52 -8.71
N TYR A 5 -30.17 9.58 -7.42
CA TYR A 5 -28.82 9.91 -7.01
C TYR A 5 -27.95 8.69 -7.29
N SER A 6 -27.61 8.49 -8.57
CA SER A 6 -26.47 7.65 -8.92
C SER A 6 -25.22 8.39 -8.45
N ARG A 7 -24.89 8.27 -7.15
CA ARG A 7 -23.53 8.51 -6.74
C ARG A 7 -22.73 7.45 -7.47
N CYS A 8 -21.91 7.88 -8.42
CA CYS A 8 -20.85 7.05 -8.95
C CYS A 8 -19.92 6.78 -7.76
N VAL A 9 -20.21 5.71 -7.01
CA VAL A 9 -19.28 5.21 -6.00
C VAL A 9 -18.12 4.68 -6.83
N PRO A 10 -16.92 5.25 -6.69
CA PRO A 10 -15.78 4.75 -7.44
C PRO A 10 -15.61 3.26 -7.13
N ASP A 11 -15.40 2.47 -8.17
CA ASP A 11 -15.17 1.04 -8.00
C ASP A 11 -13.91 0.87 -7.15
N ALA A 12 -13.97 -0.01 -6.14
CA ALA A 12 -12.91 -0.11 -5.12
C ALA A 12 -12.34 -1.52 -5.08
N TRP A 13 -11.08 -1.65 -5.50
CA TRP A 13 -10.37 -2.93 -5.48
C TRP A 13 -9.55 -3.04 -4.21
N THR A 14 -9.62 -4.20 -3.56
CA THR A 14 -8.79 -4.53 -2.41
C THR A 14 -7.73 -5.53 -2.82
N LEU A 15 -6.48 -5.20 -2.55
CA LEU A 15 -5.31 -6.04 -2.80
C LEU A 15 -4.63 -6.38 -1.46
N ASP A 16 -4.10 -7.59 -1.34
CA ASP A 16 -3.36 -8.02 -0.17
C ASP A 16 -2.12 -8.86 -0.51
N ALA A 17 -1.48 -9.44 0.50
CA ALA A 17 -0.24 -10.21 0.35
C ALA A 17 -0.37 -11.45 -0.56
N SER A 18 -1.58 -11.91 -0.88
CA SER A 18 -1.81 -12.95 -1.89
C SER A 18 -1.73 -12.42 -3.32
N ASP A 19 -1.93 -11.12 -3.53
CA ASP A 19 -1.86 -10.48 -4.85
C ASP A 19 -0.44 -10.01 -5.22
N GLY A 20 0.49 -10.00 -4.26
CA GLY A 20 1.88 -9.67 -4.53
C GLY A 20 2.73 -9.33 -3.31
N GLU A 21 3.92 -8.79 -3.57
CA GLU A 21 4.90 -8.44 -2.55
C GLU A 21 4.99 -6.92 -2.34
N LEU A 22 4.97 -6.49 -1.08
CA LEU A 22 5.31 -5.11 -0.71
C LEU A 22 6.76 -5.06 -0.20
N LEU A 23 7.63 -4.43 -0.98
CA LEU A 23 9.05 -4.27 -0.66
C LEU A 23 9.36 -2.84 -0.23
N VAL A 24 9.77 -2.65 1.03
CA VAL A 24 10.29 -1.36 1.50
C VAL A 24 11.80 -1.35 1.34
N ARG A 25 12.28 -0.53 0.40
CA ARG A 25 13.71 -0.31 0.17
C ARG A 25 14.15 0.87 1.01
N THR A 26 14.95 0.63 2.03
CA THR A 26 15.54 1.71 2.81
C THR A 26 16.75 2.28 2.07
N GLY A 27 16.78 3.60 1.88
CA GLY A 27 17.97 4.31 1.43
C GLY A 27 19.02 4.38 2.55
N VAL A 28 20.27 4.70 2.19
CA VAL A 28 21.38 4.85 3.16
C VAL A 28 21.50 6.27 3.72
N THR A 29 20.40 7.00 3.90
CA THR A 29 20.44 8.36 4.47
C THR A 29 20.05 8.37 5.95
N GLY A 30 20.93 8.89 6.81
CA GLY A 30 20.74 8.94 8.27
C GLY A 30 21.46 7.81 9.05
N ARG A 31 21.10 7.59 10.32
CA ARG A 31 21.80 6.68 11.25
C ARG A 31 21.98 5.23 10.74
N ALA A 32 21.13 4.78 9.81
CA ALA A 32 21.24 3.47 9.16
C ALA A 32 22.45 3.35 8.21
N ALA A 33 22.96 4.47 7.67
CA ALA A 33 24.15 4.50 6.81
C ALA A 33 25.41 3.97 7.54
N LYS A 34 25.48 4.18 8.86
CA LYS A 34 26.61 3.75 9.70
C LYS A 34 26.74 2.24 9.81
N MET A 35 25.70 1.47 9.49
CA MET A 35 25.72 0.01 9.55
C MET A 35 25.95 -0.66 8.19
N GLY A 36 26.08 0.09 7.08
CA GLY A 36 26.49 -0.45 5.77
C GLY A 36 25.50 -1.40 5.07
N HIS A 37 24.38 -1.76 5.70
CA HIS A 37 23.44 -2.72 5.14
C HIS A 37 22.28 -2.02 4.43
N ARG A 38 22.17 -2.26 3.12
CA ARG A 38 20.94 -1.99 2.37
C ARG A 38 19.90 -3.01 2.82
N LEU A 39 18.98 -2.58 3.69
CA LEU A 39 17.89 -3.44 4.15
C LEU A 39 16.71 -3.33 3.17
N THR A 40 16.37 -4.47 2.57
CA THR A 40 15.07 -4.67 1.91
C THR A 40 14.17 -5.35 2.92
N ILE A 41 13.09 -4.68 3.34
CA ILE A 41 12.11 -5.26 4.25
C ILE A 41 10.93 -5.73 3.42
N ALA A 42 10.75 -7.05 3.33
CA ALA A 42 9.55 -7.66 2.75
C ALA A 42 8.40 -7.57 3.77
N MET A 43 7.42 -6.73 3.47
CA MET A 43 6.24 -6.55 4.31
C MET A 43 5.27 -7.71 4.06
N LYS A 44 5.13 -8.60 5.05
CA LYS A 44 4.25 -9.79 4.95
C LYS A 44 2.77 -9.51 5.19
N ARG A 45 2.44 -8.34 5.73
CA ARG A 45 1.07 -7.94 6.06
C ARG A 45 0.82 -6.54 5.56
N TRP A 46 0.17 -6.46 4.41
CA TRP A 46 -0.22 -5.23 3.77
C TRP A 46 -1.59 -5.40 3.11
N THR A 47 -2.29 -4.28 2.95
CA THR A 47 -3.54 -4.21 2.20
C THR A 47 -3.55 -2.87 1.47
N ALA A 48 -3.91 -2.90 0.19
CA ALA A 48 -4.13 -1.69 -0.60
C ALA A 48 -5.59 -1.61 -1.05
N THR A 49 -6.11 -0.39 -1.09
CA THR A 49 -7.40 -0.09 -1.71
C THR A 49 -7.16 0.87 -2.85
N VAL A 50 -7.59 0.50 -4.05
CA VAL A 50 -7.51 1.35 -5.25
C VAL A 50 -8.92 1.76 -5.63
N GLN A 51 -9.14 3.06 -5.76
CA GLN A 51 -10.39 3.63 -6.25
C GLN A 51 -10.27 3.95 -7.73
N TRP A 52 -11.29 3.57 -8.50
CA TRP A 52 -11.35 3.74 -9.94
C TRP A 52 -12.51 4.64 -10.34
N ALA A 53 -12.27 5.49 -11.34
CA ALA A 53 -13.31 6.24 -12.03
C ALA A 53 -13.38 5.73 -13.47
N GLY A 54 -14.31 4.81 -13.74
CA GLY A 54 -14.28 4.04 -14.98
C GLY A 54 -13.03 3.15 -15.01
N ASP A 55 -12.24 3.26 -16.08
CA ASP A 55 -11.01 2.48 -16.27
C ASP A 55 -9.74 3.17 -15.74
N GLU A 56 -9.87 4.35 -15.12
CA GLU A 56 -8.73 5.12 -14.60
C GLU A 56 -8.62 5.03 -13.07
N PRO A 57 -7.46 4.64 -12.51
CA PRO A 57 -7.25 4.63 -11.07
C PRO A 57 -7.05 6.07 -10.57
N VAL A 58 -7.93 6.53 -9.68
CA VAL A 58 -7.96 7.91 -9.20
C VAL A 58 -7.40 8.09 -7.78
N ASN A 59 -7.35 7.02 -6.99
CA ASN A 59 -6.76 7.04 -5.65
C ASN A 59 -6.21 5.65 -5.28
N ALA A 60 -5.12 5.61 -4.55
CA ALA A 60 -4.62 4.38 -3.93
C ALA A 60 -4.22 4.66 -2.47
N GLN A 61 -4.75 3.86 -1.57
CA GLN A 61 -4.39 3.85 -0.16
C GLN A 61 -3.69 2.54 0.18
N LEU A 62 -2.53 2.59 0.84
CA LEU A 62 -1.78 1.42 1.27
C LEU A 62 -1.60 1.45 2.79
N VAL A 63 -1.95 0.35 3.46
CA VAL A 63 -1.70 0.15 4.88
C VAL A 63 -0.80 -1.08 5.05
N SER A 64 0.29 -0.95 5.78
CA SER A 64 1.16 -2.07 6.14
C SER A 64 1.37 -2.15 7.64
N ARG A 65 1.58 -3.37 8.14
CA ARG A 65 1.92 -3.61 9.56
C ARG A 65 3.34 -4.14 9.67
N ALA A 66 4.24 -3.32 10.21
CA ALA A 66 5.56 -3.74 10.60
C ALA A 66 5.54 -4.27 12.05
N ARG A 67 5.95 -5.52 12.25
CA ARG A 67 6.31 -6.02 13.57
C ARG A 67 7.81 -5.89 13.71
N ASN A 68 8.24 -5.01 14.61
CA ASN A 68 9.66 -4.85 14.91
C ASN A 68 10.00 -5.75 16.10
N SER A 69 10.86 -6.73 15.88
CA SER A 69 11.34 -7.63 16.92
C SER A 69 12.83 -7.35 17.11
N PHE A 70 13.17 -6.38 17.98
CA PHE A 70 14.53 -6.24 18.46
C PHE A 70 14.68 -7.14 19.70
N HIS A 71 15.61 -8.08 19.66
CA HIS A 71 16.11 -8.81 20.82
C HIS A 71 17.59 -8.49 20.98
#